data_AF-A0A7V9I2E4-F1
#
_entry.id   AF-A0A7V9I2E4-F1
#
_cell.length_a   1.000
_cell.length_b   1.000
_cell.length_c   1.000
_cell.angle_alpha   90.00
_cell.angle_beta   90.00
_cell.angle_gamma   90.00
#
_symmetry.space_group_name_H-M   'P 1'
#
loop_
_entity.id
_entity.type
_entity.pdbx_description
1 polymer ?
#
loop_
_entity_poly.entity_id
_entity_poly.type
_entity_poly.pdbx_seq_one_letter_code
_entity_poly.pdbx_strand_id
1 'polypeptide(L)'
;PGAIMLQYANPMAANCLALSRTTEVPFVGLCHGVQTTLDLIAGYCGIADKHDITYTCGGINHMDWFLRLEHEGRDLYPELREKFERPEYYKNEKVRGEVFRHFGYFMTESTGHLSEYVPWFRKNQAALDLYCNEPAFGGESGAYYTWGKAMAEKYARVDPLEFEHTACSCRSAEYCSWIMEAVVTGAPFRFMGNVCNDGYIDNLPQDACVEVPTFADDTGLRPTRVGALPPQCAAACMTNVSVQQLTADAALTGDPEHIVHALALDPALAIHHRFGTLVAQRTGA
;
A
#
# COMPACT_ATOMS: atom_id res chain seq x y z
N PRO A 1 7.17 -28.47 3.94
CA PRO A 1 5.72 -28.52 4.29
C PRO A 1 5.49 -27.83 5.64
N GLY A 2 4.64 -26.80 5.69
CA GLY A 2 4.38 -26.00 6.91
C GLY A 2 5.15 -24.69 7.03
N ALA A 3 5.85 -24.25 5.98
CA ALA A 3 6.47 -22.92 5.95
C ALA A 3 5.42 -21.83 5.70
N ILE A 4 5.66 -20.63 6.24
CA ILE A 4 4.87 -19.44 5.97
C ILE A 4 5.57 -18.64 4.86
N MET A 5 4.84 -18.30 3.80
CA MET A 5 5.31 -17.46 2.70
C MET A 5 5.16 -15.98 3.05
N LEU A 6 6.28 -15.27 3.12
CA LEU A 6 6.31 -13.82 3.34
C LEU A 6 6.47 -13.12 1.98
N GLN A 7 5.36 -12.61 1.45
CA GLN A 7 5.28 -12.02 0.10
C GLN A 7 5.61 -10.52 0.16
N TYR A 8 6.79 -10.13 -0.31
CA TYR A 8 7.18 -8.70 -0.42
C TYR A 8 7.07 -8.14 -1.84
N ALA A 9 7.02 -9.00 -2.87
CA ALA A 9 7.06 -8.52 -4.24
C ALA A 9 5.72 -7.89 -4.65
N ASN A 10 5.81 -6.74 -5.30
CA ASN A 10 4.68 -6.07 -5.92
C ASN A 10 4.36 -6.65 -7.32
N PRO A 11 3.12 -6.49 -7.82
CA PRO A 11 1.97 -5.86 -7.17
C PRO A 11 1.35 -6.73 -6.07
N MET A 12 1.36 -6.22 -4.82
CA MET A 12 1.04 -7.00 -3.61
C MET A 12 -0.31 -7.72 -3.69
N ALA A 13 -1.37 -6.96 -4.00
CA ALA A 13 -2.73 -7.49 -4.01
C ALA A 13 -2.91 -8.61 -5.03
N ALA A 14 -2.47 -8.42 -6.28
CA ALA A 14 -2.60 -9.44 -7.32
C ALA A 14 -1.77 -10.69 -7.01
N ASN A 15 -0.56 -10.53 -6.45
CA ASN A 15 0.27 -11.66 -6.02
C ASN A 15 -0.40 -12.44 -4.88
N CYS A 16 -0.95 -11.76 -3.88
CA CYS A 16 -1.68 -12.39 -2.79
C CYS A 16 -2.96 -13.10 -3.27
N LEU A 17 -3.69 -12.51 -4.22
CA LEU A 17 -4.86 -13.14 -4.85
C LEU A 17 -4.47 -14.40 -5.64
N ALA A 18 -3.35 -14.37 -6.36
CA ALA A 18 -2.85 -15.54 -7.05
C ALA A 18 -2.48 -16.65 -6.06
N LEU A 19 -1.78 -16.31 -4.97
CA LEU A 19 -1.43 -17.27 -3.92
C LEU A 19 -2.68 -17.89 -3.29
N SER A 20 -3.68 -17.08 -2.89
CA SER A 20 -4.90 -17.60 -2.26
C SER A 20 -5.71 -18.54 -3.16
N ARG A 21 -5.64 -18.37 -4.48
CA ARG A 21 -6.40 -19.16 -5.45
C ARG A 21 -5.68 -20.42 -5.94
N THR A 22 -4.36 -20.50 -5.77
CA THR A 22 -3.55 -21.56 -6.39
C THR A 22 -2.79 -22.43 -5.40
N THR A 23 -2.70 -22.03 -4.13
CA THR A 23 -1.95 -22.78 -3.13
C THR A 23 -2.61 -22.73 -1.76
N GLU A 24 -2.36 -23.77 -0.97
CA GLU A 24 -2.74 -23.86 0.45
C GLU A 24 -1.60 -23.42 1.39
N VAL A 25 -0.48 -22.93 0.84
CA VAL A 25 0.65 -22.44 1.64
C VAL A 25 0.18 -21.22 2.45
N PRO A 26 0.33 -21.21 3.79
CA PRO A 26 0.05 -20.04 4.60
C PRO A 26 0.92 -18.88 4.11
N PHE A 27 0.32 -17.72 3.85
CA PHE A 27 1.06 -16.56 3.36
C PHE A 27 0.54 -15.27 4.00
N VAL A 28 1.39 -14.25 3.96
CA VAL A 28 0.98 -12.86 4.20
C VAL A 28 1.80 -11.93 3.31
N GLY A 29 1.13 -10.96 2.71
CA GLY A 29 1.78 -9.89 1.99
C GLY A 29 2.26 -8.78 2.92
N LEU A 30 3.48 -8.28 2.72
CA LEU A 30 4.13 -7.35 3.63
C LEU A 30 4.51 -6.05 2.90
N CYS A 31 4.03 -4.93 3.44
CA CYS A 31 4.41 -3.58 3.04
C CYS A 31 4.73 -2.75 4.30
N HIS A 32 5.61 -1.76 4.18
CA HIS A 32 5.99 -0.89 5.30
C HIS A 32 5.18 0.43 5.34
N GLY A 33 4.23 0.66 4.43
CA GLY A 33 3.52 1.95 4.29
C GLY A 33 2.90 2.47 5.60
N VAL A 34 2.29 1.59 6.39
CA VAL A 34 1.74 1.95 7.71
C VAL A 34 2.85 2.39 8.68
N GLN A 35 3.97 1.67 8.73
CA GLN A 35 5.08 1.95 9.66
C GLN A 35 5.73 3.29 9.36
N THR A 36 5.99 3.56 8.10
CA THR A 36 6.59 4.82 7.62
C THR A 36 5.64 5.99 7.85
N THR A 37 4.34 5.78 7.66
CA THR A 37 3.35 6.82 7.91
C THR A 37 3.20 7.13 9.40
N LEU A 38 3.34 6.14 10.29
CA LEU A 38 3.38 6.39 11.73
C LEU A 38 4.61 7.22 12.14
N ASP A 39 5.78 7.03 11.51
CA ASP A 39 6.95 7.90 11.76
C ASP A 39 6.64 9.36 11.41
N LEU A 40 5.94 9.58 10.28
CA LEU A 40 5.53 10.90 9.85
C LEU A 40 4.50 11.53 10.79
N ILE A 41 3.46 10.78 11.18
CA ILE A 41 2.45 11.24 12.14
C ILE A 41 3.11 11.60 13.47
N ALA A 42 4.01 10.75 13.98
CA ALA A 42 4.76 11.01 15.20
C ALA A 42 5.56 12.31 15.09
N GLY A 43 6.31 12.50 14.00
CA GLY A 43 7.07 13.73 13.75
C GLY A 43 6.19 14.99 13.67
N TYR A 44 5.02 14.90 13.05
CA TYR A 44 4.10 16.04 12.91
C TYR A 44 3.42 16.42 14.23
N CYS A 45 3.11 15.43 15.06
CA CYS A 45 2.49 15.58 16.37
C CYS A 45 3.49 15.73 17.53
N GLY A 46 4.80 15.73 17.25
CA GLY A 46 5.84 15.86 18.27
C GLY A 46 5.92 14.69 19.24
N ILE A 47 5.57 13.49 18.79
CA ILE A 47 5.63 12.24 19.57
C ILE A 47 7.01 11.62 19.37
N ALA A 48 7.69 11.29 20.47
CA ALA A 48 9.08 10.83 20.43
C ALA A 48 9.22 9.41 19.86
N ASP A 49 8.29 8.52 20.19
CA ASP A 49 8.25 7.15 19.69
C ASP A 49 6.89 6.85 19.05
N LYS A 50 6.90 6.45 17.77
CA LYS A 50 5.67 6.07 17.07
C LYS A 50 4.93 4.89 17.73
N HIS A 51 5.63 4.07 18.51
CA HIS A 51 5.01 2.94 19.21
C HIS A 51 4.07 3.38 20.34
N ASP A 52 4.15 4.65 20.78
CA ASP A 52 3.20 5.24 21.73
C ASP A 52 1.86 5.61 21.07
N ILE A 53 1.77 5.54 19.73
CA ILE A 53 0.54 5.80 18.98
C ILE A 53 -0.32 4.54 18.96
N THR A 54 -1.51 4.63 19.54
CA THR A 54 -2.56 3.62 19.40
C THR A 54 -3.36 3.86 18.13
N TYR A 55 -3.47 2.86 17.27
CA TYR A 55 -4.16 3.00 15.99
C TYR A 55 -4.90 1.74 15.54
N THR A 56 -5.91 1.95 14.71
CA THR A 56 -6.55 0.91 13.89
C THR A 56 -6.52 1.35 12.44
N CYS A 57 -6.04 0.49 11.55
CA CYS A 57 -6.07 0.69 10.10
C CYS A 57 -6.87 -0.42 9.42
N GLY A 58 -7.46 -0.11 8.28
CA GLY A 58 -8.01 -1.10 7.36
C GLY A 58 -8.22 -0.53 5.95
N GLY A 59 -7.92 -1.35 4.95
CA GLY A 59 -8.07 -0.99 3.54
C GLY A 59 -7.44 -2.04 2.64
N ILE A 60 -6.69 -1.59 1.65
CA ILE A 60 -5.92 -2.44 0.72
C ILE A 60 -4.46 -1.99 0.71
N ASN A 61 -3.54 -2.84 0.23
CA ASN A 61 -2.15 -2.44 0.04
C ASN A 61 -2.06 -1.10 -0.70
N HIS A 62 -1.29 -0.17 -0.15
CA HIS A 62 -1.08 1.20 -0.66
C HIS A 62 -2.31 2.13 -0.62
N MET A 63 -3.44 1.68 -0.06
CA MET A 63 -4.59 2.51 0.26
C MET A 63 -5.28 2.01 1.53
N ASP A 64 -4.52 2.03 2.62
CA ASP A 64 -4.99 1.69 3.95
C ASP A 64 -5.29 2.96 4.75
N TRP A 65 -6.37 2.96 5.52
CA TRP A 65 -6.94 4.14 6.18
C TRP A 65 -6.81 4.03 7.69
N PHE A 66 -6.26 5.06 8.33
CA PHE A 66 -6.15 5.13 9.77
C PHE A 66 -7.51 5.43 10.42
N LEU A 67 -8.32 4.43 10.73
CA LEU A 67 -9.67 4.60 11.30
C LEU A 67 -9.67 5.17 12.73
N ARG A 68 -8.62 4.86 13.49
CA ARG A 68 -8.36 5.38 14.84
C ARG A 68 -6.90 5.77 14.95
N LEU A 69 -6.62 6.93 15.54
CA LEU A 69 -5.27 7.47 15.78
C LEU A 69 -5.25 8.24 17.09
N GLU A 70 -4.59 7.69 18.10
CA GLU A 70 -4.56 8.26 19.45
C GLU A 70 -3.17 8.20 20.07
N HIS A 71 -2.85 9.17 20.91
CA HIS A 71 -1.67 9.17 21.78
C HIS A 71 -2.09 9.58 23.19
N GLU A 72 -1.77 8.77 24.20
CA GLU A 72 -2.18 9.01 25.61
C GLU A 72 -3.71 9.25 25.77
N GLY A 73 -4.52 8.56 24.97
CA GLY A 73 -5.98 8.69 24.97
C GLY A 73 -6.53 9.94 24.27
N ARG A 74 -5.67 10.75 23.65
CA ARG A 74 -6.05 11.93 22.87
C ARG A 74 -6.10 11.60 21.37
N ASP A 75 -7.21 11.94 20.72
CA ASP A 75 -7.36 11.87 19.27
C ASP A 75 -6.36 12.81 18.56
N LEU A 76 -5.59 12.26 17.62
CA LEU A 76 -4.59 13.01 16.86
C LEU A 76 -5.16 13.71 15.63
N TYR A 77 -6.36 13.33 15.17
CA TYR A 77 -6.96 13.89 13.96
C TYR A 77 -7.12 15.43 13.98
N PRO A 78 -7.58 16.07 15.06
CA PRO A 78 -7.70 17.53 15.11
C PRO A 78 -6.37 18.24 14.90
N GLU A 79 -5.30 17.75 15.53
CA GLU A 79 -3.95 18.30 15.40
C GLU A 79 -3.42 18.07 13.97
N LEU A 80 -3.56 16.86 13.44
CA LEU A 80 -3.15 16.55 12.06
C LEU A 80 -3.86 17.47 11.06
N ARG A 81 -5.18 17.69 11.18
CA ARG A 81 -5.91 18.61 10.30
C ARG A 81 -5.31 20.01 10.34
N GLU A 82 -5.02 20.54 11.53
CA GLU A 82 -4.42 21.87 11.66
C GLU A 82 -3.02 21.94 11.01
N LYS A 83 -2.19 20.91 11.21
CA LYS A 83 -0.84 20.85 10.63
C LYS A 83 -0.89 20.84 9.10
N PHE A 84 -1.80 20.06 8.52
CA PHE A 84 -1.94 19.93 7.06
C PHE A 84 -2.46 21.19 6.36
N GLU A 85 -3.01 22.16 7.10
CA GLU A 85 -3.35 23.48 6.55
C GLU A 85 -2.14 24.44 6.51
N ARG A 86 -1.00 24.07 7.12
CA ARG A 86 0.20 24.91 7.11
C ARG A 86 1.12 24.54 5.93
N PRO A 87 1.68 25.52 5.19
CA PRO A 87 2.46 25.27 3.98
C PRO A 87 3.65 24.33 4.15
N GLU A 88 4.30 24.34 5.32
CA GLU A 88 5.49 23.55 5.61
C GLU A 88 5.21 22.03 5.69
N TYR A 89 3.99 21.64 6.05
CA TYR A 89 3.55 20.23 6.06
C TYR A 89 2.86 19.87 4.75
N TYR A 90 1.95 20.73 4.26
CA TYR A 90 1.19 20.49 3.04
C TYR A 90 2.08 20.24 1.82
N LYS A 91 3.19 20.97 1.70
CA LYS A 91 4.11 20.83 0.54
C LYS A 91 4.68 19.41 0.38
N ASN A 92 4.80 18.65 1.47
CA ASN A 92 5.34 17.29 1.46
C ASN A 92 4.24 16.24 1.21
N GLU A 93 2.98 16.65 1.35
CA GLU A 93 1.84 15.73 1.42
C GLU A 93 0.66 16.22 0.60
N LYS A 94 0.89 16.85 -0.54
CA LYS A 94 -0.19 17.55 -1.26
C LYS A 94 -1.36 16.64 -1.58
N VAL A 95 -1.07 15.47 -2.16
CA VAL A 95 -2.09 14.50 -2.58
C VAL A 95 -2.76 13.85 -1.36
N ARG A 96 -1.97 13.38 -0.38
CA ARG A 96 -2.53 12.83 0.87
C ARG A 96 -3.33 13.85 1.66
N GLY A 97 -2.89 15.10 1.68
CA GLY A 97 -3.53 16.23 2.34
C GLY A 97 -4.87 16.57 1.70
N GLU A 98 -4.95 16.63 0.37
CA GLU A 98 -6.24 16.82 -0.32
C GLU A 98 -7.19 15.64 -0.04
N VAL A 99 -6.71 14.40 -0.16
CA VAL A 99 -7.55 13.23 0.13
C VAL A 99 -7.99 13.24 1.59
N PHE A 100 -7.11 13.52 2.53
CA PHE A 100 -7.44 13.61 3.96
C PHE A 100 -8.49 14.71 4.23
N ARG A 101 -8.32 15.90 3.65
CA ARG A 101 -9.26 17.01 3.80
C ARG A 101 -10.67 16.64 3.35
N HIS A 102 -10.79 15.86 2.28
CA HIS A 102 -12.08 15.51 1.67
C HIS A 102 -12.68 14.19 2.17
N PHE A 103 -11.86 13.23 2.56
CA PHE A 103 -12.31 11.90 3.03
C PHE A 103 -12.42 11.84 4.56
N GLY A 104 -11.75 12.75 5.27
CA GLY A 104 -11.78 12.86 6.73
C GLY A 104 -10.83 11.91 7.47
N TYR A 105 -10.18 10.99 6.74
CA TYR A 105 -9.24 9.99 7.26
C TYR A 105 -7.90 10.07 6.54
N PHE A 106 -6.82 9.91 7.28
CA PHE A 106 -5.46 9.87 6.74
C PHE A 106 -5.12 8.45 6.27
N MET A 107 -4.24 8.33 5.27
CA MET A 107 -3.94 7.07 4.61
C MET A 107 -2.43 6.85 4.41
N THR A 108 -2.05 5.61 4.11
CA THR A 108 -0.69 5.08 4.30
C THR A 108 0.36 5.44 3.25
N GLU A 109 0.02 5.88 2.04
CA GLU A 109 1.02 6.04 0.96
C GLU A 109 1.35 7.46 0.59
N SER A 110 2.64 7.68 0.29
CA SER A 110 3.18 8.97 -0.13
C SER A 110 2.44 9.62 -1.31
N THR A 111 2.55 10.94 -1.43
CA THR A 111 1.92 11.77 -2.48
C THR A 111 2.04 11.15 -3.88
N GLY A 112 3.26 10.75 -4.26
CA GLY A 112 3.55 10.12 -5.54
C GLY A 112 2.75 8.84 -5.75
N HIS A 113 2.80 7.91 -4.80
CA HIS A 113 2.13 6.62 -4.89
C HIS A 113 0.61 6.76 -4.84
N LEU A 114 0.05 7.52 -3.90
CA LEU A 114 -1.41 7.71 -3.81
C LEU A 114 -1.99 8.30 -5.10
N SER A 115 -1.27 9.18 -5.79
CA SER A 115 -1.75 9.76 -7.05
C SER A 115 -1.97 8.74 -8.18
N GLU A 116 -1.50 7.49 -8.04
CA GLU A 116 -1.74 6.36 -8.95
C GLU A 116 -3.10 5.71 -8.72
N TYR A 117 -3.58 5.76 -7.48
CA TYR A 117 -4.76 5.01 -7.06
C TYR A 117 -6.06 5.82 -7.21
N VAL A 118 -5.96 7.10 -7.59
CA VAL A 118 -7.10 8.02 -7.70
C VAL A 118 -7.03 8.86 -8.98
N PRO A 119 -8.17 9.22 -9.60
CA PRO A 119 -8.17 9.80 -10.94
C PRO A 119 -7.89 11.33 -10.97
N TRP A 120 -7.76 11.98 -9.81
CA TRP A 120 -7.86 13.45 -9.74
C TRP A 120 -6.56 14.20 -10.01
N PHE A 121 -5.42 13.62 -9.60
CA PHE A 121 -4.15 14.35 -9.50
C PHE A 121 -3.26 14.20 -10.74
N ARG A 122 -3.52 13.18 -11.58
CA ARG A 122 -2.75 12.91 -12.82
C ARG A 122 -3.53 13.16 -14.12
N LYS A 123 -4.71 13.77 -14.03
CA LYS A 123 -5.64 13.96 -15.17
C LYS A 123 -5.15 14.89 -16.28
N ASN A 124 -4.26 15.83 -15.98
CA ASN A 124 -3.68 16.75 -16.95
C ASN A 124 -2.39 17.39 -16.41
N GLN A 125 -1.67 18.10 -17.27
CA GLN A 125 -0.39 18.72 -16.91
C GLN A 125 -0.51 19.70 -15.74
N ALA A 126 -1.56 20.53 -15.69
CA ALA A 126 -1.75 21.46 -14.59
C ALA A 126 -1.93 20.77 -13.22
N ALA A 127 -2.60 19.61 -13.19
CA ALA A 127 -2.72 18.80 -11.98
C ALA A 127 -1.39 18.15 -11.60
N LEU A 128 -0.63 17.64 -12.57
CA LEU A 128 0.71 17.09 -12.35
C LEU A 128 1.66 18.16 -11.77
N ASP A 129 1.73 19.33 -12.39
CA ASP A 129 2.60 20.44 -11.95
C ASP A 129 2.26 20.93 -10.53
N LEU A 130 0.97 20.88 -10.16
CA LEU A 130 0.50 21.34 -8.86
C LEU A 130 0.73 20.30 -7.77
N TYR A 131 0.35 19.04 -8.01
CA TYR A 131 0.25 18.01 -6.97
C TYR A 131 1.36 16.96 -7.02
N CYS A 132 1.94 16.72 -8.19
CA CYS A 132 2.91 15.66 -8.43
C CYS A 132 4.25 16.27 -8.88
N ASN A 133 4.81 17.19 -8.11
CA ASN A 133 6.03 17.92 -8.50
C ASN A 133 7.26 17.50 -7.67
N GLU A 134 7.22 16.30 -7.10
CA GLU A 134 8.34 15.68 -6.38
C GLU A 134 9.30 14.99 -7.38
N PRO A 135 10.63 15.07 -7.17
CA PRO A 135 11.59 14.39 -8.04
C PRO A 135 11.36 12.87 -8.08
N ALA A 136 11.43 12.26 -9.28
CA ALA A 136 11.32 10.82 -9.55
C ALA A 136 9.94 10.16 -9.27
N PHE A 137 9.20 10.60 -8.26
CA PHE A 137 7.87 10.07 -7.90
C PHE A 137 6.73 11.08 -8.13
N GLY A 138 6.98 12.18 -8.81
CA GLY A 138 5.99 13.18 -9.24
C GLY A 138 5.13 12.76 -10.44
N GLY A 139 4.81 11.47 -10.61
CA GLY A 139 3.98 11.02 -11.74
C GLY A 139 4.73 10.92 -13.07
N GLU A 140 6.06 10.80 -13.02
CA GLU A 140 6.88 10.45 -14.19
C GLU A 140 6.62 8.99 -14.63
N SER A 141 6.52 8.76 -15.94
CA SER A 141 6.43 7.40 -16.48
C SER A 141 7.79 6.69 -16.41
N GLY A 142 7.80 5.43 -15.97
CA GLY A 142 9.00 4.59 -16.01
C GLY A 142 10.00 4.85 -14.89
N ALA A 143 9.62 5.55 -13.82
CA ALA A 143 10.46 5.78 -12.64
C ALA A 143 11.13 4.48 -12.13
N TYR A 144 10.35 3.39 -12.02
CA TYR A 144 10.88 2.07 -11.64
C TYR A 144 11.97 1.56 -12.58
N TYR A 145 11.77 1.69 -13.89
CA TYR A 145 12.76 1.25 -14.89
C TYR A 145 14.05 2.07 -14.78
N THR A 146 13.93 3.40 -14.69
CA THR A 146 15.08 4.30 -14.54
C THR A 146 15.85 3.99 -13.26
N TRP A 147 15.14 3.80 -12.14
CA TRP A 147 15.74 3.40 -10.86
C TRP A 147 16.45 2.06 -10.96
N GLY A 148 15.80 1.05 -11.55
CA GLY A 148 16.36 -0.28 -11.74
C GLY A 148 17.64 -0.25 -12.57
N LYS A 149 17.69 0.54 -13.65
CA LYS A 149 18.92 0.74 -14.42
C LYS A 149 20.01 1.41 -13.59
N ALA A 150 19.69 2.48 -12.87
CA ALA A 150 20.65 3.18 -12.04
C ALA A 150 21.24 2.26 -10.95
N MET A 151 20.41 1.42 -10.34
CA MET A 151 20.86 0.42 -9.36
C MET A 151 21.72 -0.67 -10.02
N ALA A 152 21.33 -1.19 -11.18
CA ALA A 152 22.14 -2.18 -11.90
C ALA A 152 23.50 -1.61 -12.31
N GLU A 153 23.55 -0.36 -12.81
CA GLU A 153 24.80 0.32 -13.15
C GLU A 153 25.68 0.62 -11.93
N LYS A 154 25.07 0.88 -10.77
CA LYS A 154 25.78 1.03 -9.50
C LYS A 154 26.38 -0.31 -9.06
N TYR A 155 25.56 -1.37 -9.00
CA TYR A 155 25.99 -2.69 -8.52
C TYR A 155 26.91 -3.44 -9.48
N ALA A 156 26.97 -3.04 -10.75
CA ALA A 156 28.00 -3.50 -11.67
C ALA A 156 29.41 -3.00 -11.30
N ARG A 157 29.51 -1.93 -10.49
CA ARG A 157 30.76 -1.25 -10.12
C ARG A 157 31.08 -1.31 -8.64
N VAL A 158 30.07 -1.53 -7.81
CA VAL A 158 30.16 -1.51 -6.34
C VAL A 158 29.51 -2.78 -5.82
N ASP A 159 30.25 -3.57 -5.04
CA ASP A 159 29.66 -4.67 -4.29
C ASP A 159 28.80 -4.07 -3.16
N PRO A 160 27.47 -4.25 -3.16
CA PRO A 160 26.62 -3.71 -2.11
C PRO A 160 26.98 -4.23 -0.71
N LEU A 161 27.70 -5.35 -0.62
CA LEU A 161 28.10 -5.96 0.64
C LEU A 161 29.49 -5.51 1.12
N GLU A 162 30.23 -4.72 0.34
CA GLU A 162 31.60 -4.29 0.68
C GLU A 162 31.69 -3.59 2.04
N PHE A 163 30.65 -2.82 2.38
CA PHE A 163 30.57 -2.04 3.62
C PHE A 163 29.64 -2.68 4.66
N GLU A 164 29.07 -3.85 4.37
CA GLU A 164 28.17 -4.55 5.28
C GLU A 164 28.98 -5.41 6.25
N HIS A 165 28.74 -5.21 7.55
CA HIS A 165 29.30 -6.06 8.58
C HIS A 165 28.41 -7.29 8.78
N THR A 166 29.02 -8.48 8.92
CA THR A 166 28.28 -9.73 9.21
C THR A 166 27.65 -9.77 10.61
N ALA A 167 28.00 -8.81 11.48
CA ALA A 167 27.38 -8.66 12.78
C ALA A 167 26.03 -7.94 12.66
N CYS A 168 24.94 -8.64 12.98
CA CYS A 168 23.61 -8.02 13.13
C CYS A 168 23.58 -7.16 14.40
N SER A 169 23.89 -5.87 14.27
CA SER A 169 23.97 -4.93 15.39
C SER A 169 22.60 -4.42 15.86
N CYS A 170 21.71 -4.13 14.92
CA CYS A 170 20.33 -3.74 15.18
C CYS A 170 19.38 -4.43 14.20
N ARG A 171 18.15 -4.67 14.66
CA ARG A 171 17.09 -5.20 13.82
C ARG A 171 16.50 -4.06 12.98
N SER A 172 16.20 -4.33 11.71
CA SER A 172 15.50 -3.35 10.87
C SER A 172 14.02 -3.23 11.29
N ALA A 173 13.36 -2.20 10.79
CA ALA A 173 11.91 -2.03 10.95
C ALA A 173 11.09 -3.01 10.07
N GLU A 174 11.75 -3.81 9.22
CA GLU A 174 11.06 -4.74 8.33
C GLU A 174 10.48 -5.94 9.10
N TYR A 175 9.21 -6.26 8.83
CA TYR A 175 8.43 -7.24 9.58
C TYR A 175 8.99 -8.66 9.57
N CYS A 176 9.72 -9.06 8.51
CA CYS A 176 10.18 -10.44 8.31
C CYS A 176 10.85 -11.04 9.55
N SER A 177 11.85 -10.37 10.10
CA SER A 177 12.61 -10.89 11.25
C SER A 177 11.76 -11.00 12.53
N TRP A 178 10.83 -10.08 12.73
CA TRP A 178 9.90 -10.07 13.85
C TRP A 178 8.86 -11.18 13.75
N ILE A 179 8.32 -11.42 12.56
CA ILE A 179 7.37 -12.53 12.30
C ILE A 179 8.07 -13.87 12.53
N MET A 180 9.30 -14.04 12.03
CA MET A 180 10.08 -15.26 12.26
C MET A 180 10.31 -15.51 13.76
N GLU A 181 10.73 -14.48 14.50
CA GLU A 181 10.90 -14.60 15.96
C GLU A 181 9.60 -14.97 16.66
N ALA A 182 8.48 -14.32 16.32
CA ALA A 182 7.19 -14.57 16.92
C ALA A 182 6.71 -16.02 16.70
N VAL A 183 6.87 -16.52 15.47
CA VAL A 183 6.50 -17.91 15.12
C VAL A 183 7.40 -18.93 15.83
N VAL A 184 8.68 -18.63 16.00
CA VAL A 184 9.62 -19.56 16.67
C VAL A 184 9.47 -19.55 18.18
N THR A 185 9.19 -18.39 18.78
CA THR A 185 9.22 -18.20 20.24
C THR A 185 7.84 -18.24 20.89
N GLY A 186 6.76 -18.06 20.12
CA GLY A 186 5.41 -17.90 20.63
C GLY A 186 5.11 -16.51 21.22
N ALA A 187 6.08 -15.59 21.21
CA ALA A 187 5.86 -14.21 21.65
C ALA A 187 5.09 -13.45 20.55
N PRO A 188 3.84 -13.00 20.81
CA PRO A 188 3.01 -12.43 19.75
C PRO A 188 3.61 -11.16 19.16
N PHE A 189 3.62 -11.05 17.83
CA PHE A 189 4.02 -9.84 17.12
C PHE A 189 2.85 -9.31 16.28
N ARG A 190 2.48 -8.05 16.50
CA ARG A 190 1.44 -7.35 15.74
C ARG A 190 2.07 -6.60 14.56
N PHE A 191 1.50 -6.76 13.38
CA PHE A 191 1.89 -6.06 12.16
C PHE A 191 0.67 -5.80 11.26
N MET A 192 0.87 -5.11 10.14
CA MET A 192 -0.15 -4.94 9.11
C MET A 192 0.13 -5.93 7.98
N GLY A 193 -0.84 -6.80 7.69
CA GLY A 193 -0.69 -7.91 6.77
C GLY A 193 -1.72 -7.84 5.65
N ASN A 194 -1.27 -8.14 4.43
CA ASN A 194 -2.13 -8.30 3.27
C ASN A 194 -2.60 -9.75 3.15
N VAL A 195 -3.91 -9.95 3.21
CA VAL A 195 -4.55 -11.27 3.24
C VAL A 195 -5.85 -11.28 2.42
N CYS A 196 -6.35 -12.47 2.08
CA CYS A 196 -7.69 -12.59 1.50
C CYS A 196 -8.74 -12.17 2.53
N ASN A 197 -9.74 -11.40 2.12
CA ASN A 197 -10.73 -10.82 3.01
C ASN A 197 -11.79 -11.83 3.50
N ASP A 198 -11.48 -12.65 4.48
CA ASP A 198 -12.46 -13.58 5.07
C ASP A 198 -13.28 -12.92 6.20
N GLY A 199 -14.03 -11.87 5.85
CA GLY A 199 -14.86 -11.10 6.79
C GLY A 199 -14.09 -10.10 7.65
N TYR A 200 -12.86 -9.77 7.30
CA TYR A 200 -12.03 -8.81 8.04
C TYR A 200 -12.50 -7.36 7.83
N ILE A 201 -12.88 -7.02 6.60
CA ILE A 201 -13.48 -5.74 6.23
C ILE A 201 -14.87 -5.99 5.63
N ASP A 202 -15.91 -5.55 6.35
CA ASP A 202 -17.30 -5.95 6.09
C ASP A 202 -17.83 -5.49 4.73
N ASN A 203 -17.41 -4.31 4.29
CA ASN A 203 -17.91 -3.64 3.09
C ASN A 203 -16.90 -3.62 1.93
N LEU A 204 -15.99 -4.61 1.91
CA LEU A 204 -15.18 -4.99 0.76
C LEU A 204 -15.48 -6.46 0.36
N PRO A 205 -15.28 -6.87 -0.90
CA PRO A 205 -15.50 -8.25 -1.36
C PRO A 205 -14.70 -9.25 -0.53
N GLN A 206 -15.28 -10.43 -0.28
CA GLN A 206 -14.67 -11.46 0.57
C GLN A 206 -13.43 -12.13 -0.08
N ASP A 207 -13.31 -11.99 -1.38
CA ASP A 207 -12.20 -12.50 -2.17
C ASP A 207 -11.25 -11.38 -2.62
N ALA A 208 -11.33 -10.20 -2.00
CA ALA A 208 -10.36 -9.12 -2.19
C ALA A 208 -9.11 -9.35 -1.32
N CYS A 209 -7.98 -8.80 -1.74
CA CYS A 209 -6.81 -8.70 -0.87
C CYS A 209 -6.92 -7.42 -0.04
N VAL A 210 -6.99 -7.56 1.28
CA VAL A 210 -7.13 -6.45 2.23
C VAL A 210 -5.90 -6.36 3.13
N GLU A 211 -5.57 -5.14 3.55
CA GLU A 211 -4.53 -4.86 4.53
C GLU A 211 -5.19 -4.63 5.89
N VAL A 212 -4.88 -5.51 6.87
CA VAL A 212 -5.50 -5.51 8.20
C VAL A 212 -4.48 -5.84 9.30
N PRO A 213 -4.76 -5.47 10.57
CA PRO A 213 -3.88 -5.86 11.66
C PRO A 213 -3.84 -7.39 11.78
N THR A 214 -2.63 -7.93 11.86
CA THR A 214 -2.36 -9.36 11.90
C THR A 214 -1.39 -9.65 13.04
N PHE A 215 -1.62 -10.74 13.74
CA PHE A 215 -0.72 -11.25 14.77
C PHE A 215 0.00 -12.49 14.27
N ALA A 216 1.30 -12.59 14.54
CA ALA A 216 2.07 -13.81 14.38
C ALA A 216 2.45 -14.35 15.75
N ASP A 217 2.35 -15.67 15.94
CA ASP A 217 2.82 -16.42 17.11
C ASP A 217 3.12 -17.87 16.71
N ASP A 218 3.39 -18.74 17.68
CA ASP A 218 3.69 -20.17 17.47
C ASP A 218 2.54 -20.96 16.85
N THR A 219 1.34 -20.40 16.80
CA THR A 219 0.16 -20.97 16.16
C THR A 219 -0.03 -20.46 14.72
N GLY A 220 0.81 -19.55 14.25
CA GLY A 220 0.85 -19.02 12.89
C GLY A 220 0.32 -17.59 12.77
N LEU A 221 -0.34 -17.30 11.65
CA LEU A 221 -0.85 -15.96 11.34
C LEU A 221 -2.33 -15.83 11.76
N ARG A 222 -2.68 -14.68 12.35
CA ARG A 222 -4.03 -14.37 12.84
C ARG A 222 -4.44 -12.94 12.43
N PRO A 223 -4.99 -12.77 11.22
CA PRO A 223 -5.55 -11.49 10.81
C PRO A 223 -6.79 -11.16 11.65
N THR A 224 -7.04 -9.88 11.85
CA THR A 224 -8.11 -9.40 12.75
C THR A 224 -9.17 -8.62 11.99
N ARG A 225 -10.41 -8.73 12.48
CA ARG A 225 -11.54 -8.00 11.92
C ARG A 225 -11.45 -6.53 12.27
N VAL A 226 -11.51 -5.68 11.24
CA VAL A 226 -11.57 -4.22 11.34
C VAL A 226 -13.03 -3.75 11.38
N GLY A 227 -13.93 -4.43 10.65
CA GLY A 227 -15.32 -4.04 10.48
C GLY A 227 -15.53 -3.22 9.20
N ALA A 228 -16.62 -2.47 9.13
CA ALA A 228 -16.90 -1.63 7.96
C ALA A 228 -16.01 -0.37 7.92
N LEU A 229 -15.37 -0.11 6.79
CA LEU A 229 -14.72 1.17 6.54
C LEU A 229 -15.77 2.27 6.37
N PRO A 230 -15.43 3.55 6.63
CA PRO A 230 -16.26 4.67 6.21
C PRO A 230 -16.62 4.56 4.71
N PRO A 231 -17.87 4.82 4.29
CA PRO A 231 -18.33 4.52 2.93
C PRO A 231 -17.48 5.11 1.81
N GLN A 232 -16.98 6.33 1.99
CA GLN A 232 -16.09 6.99 1.03
C GLN A 232 -14.72 6.29 0.93
N CYS A 233 -14.18 5.81 2.06
CA CYS A 233 -12.90 5.08 2.09
C CYS A 233 -13.05 3.70 1.43
N ALA A 234 -14.14 2.97 1.75
CA ALA A 234 -14.48 1.72 1.08
C ALA A 234 -14.63 1.91 -0.43
N ALA A 235 -15.35 2.95 -0.86
CA ALA A 235 -15.55 3.24 -2.28
C ALA A 235 -14.22 3.51 -3.02
N ALA A 236 -13.27 4.23 -2.40
CA ALA A 236 -11.94 4.43 -2.96
C ALA A 236 -11.12 3.14 -3.06
N CYS A 237 -11.20 2.25 -2.06
CA CYS A 237 -10.60 0.93 -2.16
C CYS A 237 -11.22 0.12 -3.30
N MET A 238 -12.56 0.14 -3.43
CA MET A 238 -13.29 -0.62 -4.45
C MET A 238 -12.90 -0.27 -5.89
N THR A 239 -12.54 0.98 -6.18
CA THR A 239 -12.07 1.35 -7.54
C THR A 239 -10.78 0.62 -7.92
N ASN A 240 -10.00 0.16 -6.94
CA ASN A 240 -8.74 -0.53 -7.15
C ASN A 240 -8.88 -2.07 -7.01
N VAL A 241 -9.77 -2.54 -6.12
CA VAL A 241 -10.02 -3.99 -5.91
C VAL A 241 -10.40 -4.69 -7.21
N SER A 242 -11.32 -4.11 -8.00
CA SER A 242 -11.75 -4.71 -9.27
C SER A 242 -10.60 -4.87 -10.26
N VAL A 243 -9.70 -3.88 -10.33
CA VAL A 243 -8.50 -3.91 -11.19
C VAL A 243 -7.55 -5.01 -10.74
N GLN A 244 -7.34 -5.15 -9.43
CA GLN A 244 -6.48 -6.17 -8.85
C GLN A 244 -7.00 -7.59 -9.11
N GLN A 245 -8.30 -7.81 -8.94
CA GLN A 245 -8.95 -9.10 -9.19
C GLN A 245 -8.85 -9.50 -10.66
N LEU A 246 -9.22 -8.60 -11.58
CA LEU A 246 -9.11 -8.84 -13.02
C LEU A 246 -7.66 -9.06 -13.48
N THR A 247 -6.70 -8.36 -12.88
CA THR A 247 -5.28 -8.58 -13.17
C THR A 247 -4.82 -9.97 -12.73
N ALA A 248 -5.24 -10.42 -11.54
CA ALA A 248 -4.96 -11.77 -11.07
C ALA A 248 -5.64 -12.83 -11.94
N ASP A 249 -6.91 -12.61 -12.33
CA ASP A 249 -7.63 -13.52 -13.23
C ASP A 249 -6.95 -13.63 -14.59
N ALA A 250 -6.52 -12.51 -15.19
CA ALA A 250 -5.78 -12.50 -16.45
C ALA A 250 -4.50 -13.37 -16.36
N ALA A 251 -3.75 -13.25 -15.26
CA ALA A 251 -2.52 -14.00 -15.06
C ALA A 251 -2.78 -15.51 -14.87
N LEU A 252 -3.86 -15.88 -14.17
CA LEU A 252 -4.20 -17.26 -13.85
C LEU A 252 -4.86 -18.00 -15.02
N THR A 253 -5.76 -17.34 -15.75
CA THR A 253 -6.51 -17.97 -16.85
C THR A 253 -5.83 -17.81 -18.20
N GLY A 254 -4.93 -16.84 -18.35
CA GLY A 254 -4.36 -16.46 -19.64
C GLY A 254 -5.36 -15.78 -20.57
N ASP A 255 -6.51 -15.33 -20.06
CA ASP A 255 -7.53 -14.63 -20.85
C ASP A 255 -7.17 -13.14 -21.01
N PRO A 256 -6.88 -12.67 -22.24
CA PRO A 256 -6.54 -11.27 -22.48
C PRO A 256 -7.72 -10.30 -22.24
N GLU A 257 -8.96 -10.78 -22.17
CA GLU A 257 -10.10 -9.91 -21.86
C GLU A 257 -10.01 -9.34 -20.45
N HIS A 258 -9.60 -10.15 -19.49
CA HIS A 258 -9.48 -9.72 -18.10
C HIS A 258 -8.49 -8.56 -17.95
N ILE A 259 -7.35 -8.59 -18.65
CA ILE A 259 -6.40 -7.46 -18.60
C ILE A 259 -6.95 -6.21 -19.29
N VAL A 260 -7.71 -6.36 -20.38
CA VAL A 260 -8.39 -5.21 -21.01
C VAL A 260 -9.43 -4.60 -20.07
N HIS A 261 -10.20 -5.41 -19.36
CA HIS A 261 -11.14 -4.93 -18.35
C HIS A 261 -10.44 -4.25 -17.17
N ALA A 262 -9.34 -4.83 -16.67
CA ALA A 262 -8.53 -4.22 -15.62
C ALA A 262 -8.04 -2.83 -16.03
N LEU A 263 -7.48 -2.72 -17.24
CA LEU A 263 -7.02 -1.45 -17.82
C LEU A 263 -8.17 -0.45 -18.00
N ALA A 264 -9.37 -0.90 -18.40
CA ALA A 264 -10.53 -0.03 -18.57
C ALA A 264 -11.00 0.62 -17.25
N LEU A 265 -10.85 -0.11 -16.14
CA LEU A 265 -11.30 0.29 -14.81
C LEU A 265 -10.23 1.03 -14.01
N ASP A 266 -8.98 0.95 -14.43
CA ASP A 266 -7.85 1.62 -13.78
C ASP A 266 -8.08 3.15 -13.71
N PRO A 267 -8.11 3.75 -12.50
CA PRO A 267 -8.38 5.18 -12.34
C PRO A 267 -7.38 6.09 -13.06
N ALA A 268 -6.13 5.67 -13.21
CA ALA A 268 -5.08 6.42 -13.89
C ALA A 268 -5.14 6.26 -15.41
N LEU A 269 -5.68 5.15 -15.94
CA LEU A 269 -5.87 4.98 -17.38
C LEU A 269 -7.19 5.56 -17.89
N ALA A 270 -8.26 5.48 -17.11
CA ALA A 270 -9.60 5.97 -17.47
C ALA A 270 -9.63 7.48 -17.78
N ILE A 271 -8.68 8.25 -17.22
CA ILE A 271 -8.51 9.69 -17.46
C ILE A 271 -7.74 10.01 -18.75
N HIS A 272 -7.07 9.03 -19.35
CA HIS A 272 -6.36 9.20 -20.61
C HIS A 272 -7.24 8.72 -21.78
N HIS A 273 -7.32 9.52 -22.86
CA HIS A 273 -7.96 9.14 -24.14
C HIS A 273 -7.41 7.85 -24.79
N ARG A 274 -6.41 7.22 -24.18
CA ARG A 274 -5.68 6.04 -24.66
C ARG A 274 -6.48 4.74 -24.55
N PHE A 275 -7.53 4.66 -23.72
CA PHE A 275 -8.39 3.47 -23.72
C PHE A 275 -9.03 3.24 -25.09
N GLY A 276 -9.48 4.30 -25.76
CA GLY A 276 -9.98 4.22 -27.13
C GLY A 276 -8.94 3.69 -28.13
N THR A 277 -7.67 4.03 -27.95
CA THR A 277 -6.56 3.50 -28.76
C THR A 277 -6.29 2.01 -28.48
N LEU A 278 -6.39 1.59 -27.22
CA LEU A 278 -6.25 0.17 -26.83
C LEU A 278 -7.37 -0.70 -27.41
N VAL A 279 -8.60 -0.18 -27.41
CA VAL A 279 -9.76 -0.81 -28.06
C VAL A 279 -9.60 -0.83 -29.58
N ALA A 280 -9.11 0.26 -30.20
CA ALA A 280 -8.91 0.33 -31.65
C ALA A 280 -7.85 -0.67 -32.16
N GLN A 281 -6.75 -0.86 -31.41
CA GLN A 281 -5.73 -1.85 -31.72
C GLN A 281 -6.27 -3.29 -31.71
N ARG A 282 -7.32 -3.56 -30.93
CA ARG A 282 -8.02 -4.85 -30.89
C ARG A 282 -8.94 -5.07 -32.08
N THR A 283 -9.53 -4.00 -32.63
CA THR A 283 -10.45 -4.08 -33.78
C THR A 283 -9.74 -3.97 -35.14
N GLY A 284 -8.42 -3.76 -35.17
CA GLY A 284 -7.67 -3.57 -36.41
C GLY A 284 -8.12 -2.35 -37.23
N ALA A 285 -8.65 -1.33 -36.54
CA ALA A 285 -9.20 -0.10 -37.13
C ALA A 285 -8.22 1.07 -37.00
#